data_AF-X6HTW1-F1
#
_entry.id   AF-X6HTW1-F1
#
_cell.length_a   1.000
_cell.length_b   1.000
_cell.length_c   1.000
_cell.angle_alpha   90.00
_cell.angle_beta   90.00
_cell.angle_gamma   90.00
#
_symmetry.space_group_name_H-M   'P 1'
#
loop_
_entity.id
_entity.type
_entity.pdbx_description
1 polymer ?
#
loop_
_entity_poly.entity_id
_entity_poly.type
_entity_poly.pdbx_seq_one_letter_code
_entity_poly.pdbx_strand_id
1 'polypeptide(L)' 'MAEGYSNKEIARNLDIAEATTKIHAAAVLRELGVRNRTEAAVLLQSWLTRQAS' A
#
# COMPACT_ATOMS: atom_id res chain seq x y z
N MET A 1 -1.69 1.25 -2.97
CA MET A 1 -1.53 -0.21 -2.84
C MET A 1 -2.85 -0.95 -3.05
N ALA A 2 -3.96 -0.48 -2.46
CA ALA A 2 -5.29 -1.05 -2.61
C ALA A 2 -5.79 -1.12 -4.07
N GLU A 3 -5.53 -0.09 -4.86
CA GLU A 3 -5.93 -0.01 -6.28
C GLU A 3 -4.90 -0.65 -7.25
N GLY A 4 -3.83 -1.27 -6.74
CA GLY A 4 -2.85 -1.96 -7.57
C GLY A 4 -1.70 -1.12 -8.16
N TYR A 5 -1.73 0.21 -8.05
CA TYR A 5 -0.66 1.09 -8.58
C TYR A 5 0.76 0.65 -8.21
N SER A 6 1.67 0.77 -9.17
CA SER A 6 3.11 0.61 -9.00
C SER A 6 3.72 1.82 -8.27
N ASN A 7 4.92 1.63 -7.70
CA ASN A 7 5.65 2.73 -7.06
C ASN A 7 5.96 3.87 -8.04
N LYS A 8 6.12 3.57 -9.34
CA LYS A 8 6.35 4.58 -10.39
C LYS A 8 5.09 5.43 -10.62
N GLU A 9 3.92 4.83 -10.64
CA GLU A 9 2.65 5.56 -10.79
C GLU A 9 2.35 6.41 -9.56
N ILE A 10 2.58 5.88 -8.35
CA ILE A 10 2.43 6.62 -7.10
C ILE A 10 3.41 7.81 -7.07
N ALA A 11 4.68 7.58 -7.42
CA ALA A 11 5.70 8.61 -7.51
C ALA A 11 5.29 9.75 -8.46
N ARG A 12 4.77 9.40 -9.64
CA ARG A 12 4.27 10.37 -10.63
C ARG A 12 3.06 11.14 -10.11
N ASN A 13 2.10 10.46 -9.48
CA ASN A 13 0.87 11.09 -8.99
C ASN A 13 1.14 12.03 -7.81
N LEU A 14 2.17 11.74 -7.01
CA LEU A 14 2.57 12.53 -5.85
C LEU A 14 3.71 13.53 -6.15
N ASP A 15 4.21 13.56 -7.39
CA ASP A 15 5.37 14.35 -7.82
C ASP A 15 6.62 14.17 -6.92
N ILE A 16 6.92 12.92 -6.58
CA ILE A 16 8.09 12.54 -5.78
C ILE A 16 8.93 11.47 -6.47
N ALA A 17 10.15 11.24 -5.97
CA ALA A 17 11.00 10.18 -6.47
C ALA A 17 10.44 8.77 -6.15
N GLU A 18 10.68 7.81 -7.05
CA GLU A 18 10.29 6.40 -6.84
C GLU A 18 10.98 5.80 -5.60
N ALA A 19 12.23 6.19 -5.34
CA ALA A 19 12.95 5.77 -4.13
C ALA A 19 12.26 6.25 -2.85
N THR A 20 11.78 7.50 -2.83
CA THR A 20 10.99 8.06 -1.71
C THR A 20 9.69 7.30 -1.53
N THR A 21 9.01 6.96 -2.63
CA THR A 21 7.79 6.13 -2.59
C THR A 21 8.05 4.76 -1.98
N LYS A 22 9.19 4.11 -2.30
CA LYS A 22 9.57 2.81 -1.71
C LYS A 22 9.77 2.89 -0.18
N ILE A 23 10.37 3.98 0.31
CA ILE A 23 10.56 4.20 1.74
C ILE A 23 9.21 4.32 2.45
N HIS A 24 8.30 5.14 1.91
CA HIS A 24 6.95 5.30 2.48
C HIS A 24 6.15 4.00 2.42
N ALA A 25 6.22 3.27 1.29
CA ALA A 25 5.60 1.96 1.14
C ALA A 25 6.08 0.98 2.22
N ALA A 26 7.39 0.89 2.47
CA ALA A 26 7.94 0.04 3.51
C ALA A 26 7.49 0.45 4.92
N ALA A 27 7.42 1.76 5.19
CA ALA A 27 6.92 2.28 6.46
C ALA A 27 5.44 1.91 6.70
N VAL A 28 4.60 2.03 5.67
CA VAL A 28 3.18 1.64 5.73
C VAL A 28 3.03 0.14 5.97
N LEU A 29 3.78 -0.71 5.26
CA LEU A 29 3.73 -2.17 5.48
C LEU A 29 4.15 -2.54 6.90
N ARG A 30 5.18 -1.88 7.45
CA ARG A 30 5.62 -2.07 8.83
C ARG A 30 4.54 -1.69 9.83
N GLU A 31 3.90 -0.54 9.63
CA GLU A 31 2.82 -0.07 10.51
C GLU A 31 1.60 -1.00 10.48
N LEU A 32 1.29 -1.56 9.30
CA LEU A 32 0.23 -2.56 9.13
C LEU A 32 0.64 -3.96 9.60
N GLY A 33 1.89 -4.18 10.00
CA GLY A 33 2.40 -5.48 10.45
C GLY A 33 2.49 -6.55 9.35
N VAL A 34 2.50 -6.15 8.07
CA VAL A 34 2.50 -7.05 6.91
C VAL A 34 3.83 -7.01 6.18
N ARG A 35 4.19 -8.11 5.50
CA ARG A 35 5.53 -8.27 4.90
C ARG A 35 5.60 -7.82 3.46
N ASN A 36 4.48 -7.78 2.77
CA ASN A 36 4.41 -7.44 1.35
C ASN A 36 3.05 -6.84 0.99
N ARG A 37 2.99 -6.30 -0.23
CA ARG A 37 1.78 -5.65 -0.78
C ARG A 37 0.59 -6.62 -0.94
N THR A 38 0.83 -7.92 -1.09
CA THR A 38 -0.25 -8.91 -1.24
C THR A 38 -0.94 -9.13 0.10
N GLU A 39 -0.17 -9.32 1.18
CA GLU A 39 -0.70 -9.39 2.55
C GLU A 39 -1.46 -8.12 2.92
N ALA A 40 -0.93 -6.94 2.56
CA ALA A 40 -1.62 -5.66 2.77
C ALA A 40 -2.98 -5.60 2.04
N ALA A 41 -3.05 -6.10 0.80
CA ALA A 41 -4.28 -6.11 0.02
C ALA A 41 -5.33 -7.06 0.62
N VAL A 42 -4.92 -8.25 1.07
CA VAL A 42 -5.79 -9.22 1.76
C VAL A 42 -6.30 -8.64 3.07
N LEU A 43 -5.43 -8.02 3.88
CA LEU A 43 -5.81 -7.37 5.13
C LEU A 43 -6.88 -6.30 4.89
N LEU A 44 -6.66 -5.42 3.91
CA LEU A 44 -7.61 -4.37 3.57
C LEU A 44 -8.95 -4.94 3.08
N GLN A 45 -8.92 -5.97 2.22
CA GLN A 45 -10.13 -6.64 1.75
C GLN A 45 -10.93 -7.27 2.91
N SER A 46 -10.23 -7.85 3.89
CA SER A 46 -10.86 -8.35 5.12
C SER A 46 -11.50 -7.23 5.96
N TRP A 47 -10.92 -6.02 5.97
CA TRP A 47 -11.47 -4.87 6.69
C TRP A 47 -12.72 -4.32 5.99
N LEU A 48 -12.69 -4.18 4.67
CA LEU A 48 -13.82 -3.73 3.87
C LEU A 48 -15.01 -4.68 4.00
N THR A 49 -14.75 -5.99 4.01
CA THR A 49 -15.80 -7.00 4.17
C THR A 49 -16.44 -6.93 5.56
N ARG A 50 -15.66 -6.67 6.62
CA ARG A 50 -16.16 -6.53 8.00
C ARG A 50 -16.93 -5.22 8.26
N GLN A 51 -16.68 -4.17 7.50
CA GLN A 51 -17.43 -2.90 7.62
C GLN A 51 -18.76 -2.93 6.85
N ALA A 52 -18.90 -3.83 5.88
CA ALA A 52 -20.10 -3.99 5.06
C ALA A 52 -21.14 -4.96 5.65
N SER A 53 -20.86 -5.53 6.83
CA SER A 53 -21.74 -6.42 7.59
C SER A 53 -22.13 -5.78 8.91
#